data_AF-A0A519W1C5-F1
#
_entry.id   AF-A0A519W1C5-F1
#
_cell.length_a   1.000
_cell.length_b   1.000
_cell.length_c   1.000
_cell.angle_alpha   90.00
_cell.angle_beta   90.00
_cell.angle_gamma   90.00
#
_symmetry.space_group_name_H-M   'P 1'
#
loop_
_entity.id
_entity.type
_entity.pdbx_description
1 polymer ?
#
loop_
_entity_poly.entity_id
_entity_poly.type
_entity_poly.pdbx_seq_one_letter_code
_entity_poly.pdbx_strand_id
1 'polypeptide(L)'
;MEETEEENEAFTTRLVDPAKNYLKYNIKMDDVAGISHLWTTSVRAAAVVNYFGAYSRKKVDLMLEVLKLNPNFFYDTSATAPTVTQILSYSRYMFFWLNKEAAEGRIYLDEKGETIKMGQYAG
;
A
#
# COMPACT_ATOMS: atom_id res chain seq x y z
N MET A 1 48.15 11.56 -28.00
CA MET A 1 46.76 11.82 -28.40
C MET A 1 46.04 10.55 -28.07
N GLU A 2 45.20 10.67 -27.07
CA GLU A 2 44.58 9.61 -26.26
C GLU A 2 43.37 9.06 -27.05
N GLU A 3 43.37 7.78 -27.37
CA GLU A 3 42.17 7.10 -27.87
C GLU A 3 41.95 5.86 -27.01
N THR A 4 40.83 5.94 -26.31
CA THR A 4 40.31 5.09 -25.24
C THR A 4 39.92 3.71 -25.73
N GLU A 5 40.33 2.69 -24.98
CA GLU A 5 39.86 1.30 -25.10
C GLU A 5 38.37 1.25 -24.72
N GLU A 6 37.49 1.11 -25.71
CA GLU A 6 36.09 0.75 -25.48
C GLU A 6 36.01 -0.77 -25.27
N GLU A 7 35.95 -1.19 -24.01
CA GLU A 7 35.60 -2.55 -23.62
C GLU A 7 34.14 -2.84 -24.04
N ASN A 8 33.97 -3.37 -25.26
CA ASN A 8 32.71 -3.97 -25.69
C ASN A 8 32.51 -5.30 -24.95
N GLU A 9 31.88 -5.26 -23.78
CA GLU A 9 31.40 -6.46 -23.10
C GLU A 9 30.33 -7.17 -23.96
N ALA A 10 30.76 -8.15 -24.75
CA ALA A 10 29.88 -9.01 -25.53
C ALA A 10 29.14 -10.00 -24.59
N PHE A 11 27.97 -9.63 -24.10
CA PHE A 11 27.10 -10.55 -23.38
C PHE A 11 26.47 -11.57 -24.34
N THR A 12 26.99 -12.80 -24.31
CA THR A 12 26.40 -13.94 -25.03
C THR A 12 25.29 -14.56 -24.17
N THR A 13 24.02 -14.44 -24.57
CA THR A 13 22.85 -15.03 -23.88
C THR A 13 22.38 -16.35 -24.50
N ARG A 14 23.25 -17.10 -25.18
CA ARG A 14 22.91 -18.43 -25.69
C ARG A 14 23.42 -19.51 -24.76
N LEU A 15 22.58 -19.88 -23.79
CA LEU A 15 22.64 -21.18 -23.13
C LEU A 15 21.91 -22.19 -24.03
N VAL A 16 22.66 -22.96 -24.80
CA VAL A 16 22.12 -24.11 -25.52
C VAL A 16 22.13 -25.30 -24.57
N ASP A 17 21.02 -25.50 -23.85
CA ASP A 17 20.78 -26.72 -23.07
C ASP A 17 19.50 -27.40 -23.59
N PRO A 18 19.58 -28.65 -24.11
CA PRO A 18 18.44 -29.39 -24.63
C PRO A 18 17.48 -29.91 -23.54
N ALA A 19 17.82 -29.83 -22.25
CA ALA A 19 16.95 -30.21 -21.14
C ALA A 19 16.16 -29.00 -20.61
N LYS A 20 15.17 -28.55 -21.38
CA LYS A 20 14.28 -27.42 -21.04
C LYS A 20 13.52 -27.63 -19.73
N ASN A 21 14.07 -27.15 -18.63
CA ASN A 21 13.31 -26.75 -17.45
C ASN A 21 13.55 -25.25 -17.21
N TYR A 22 12.80 -24.42 -17.94
CA TYR A 22 12.76 -23.00 -17.64
C TYR A 22 12.11 -22.85 -16.27
N LEU A 23 12.89 -22.50 -15.25
CA LEU A 23 12.32 -22.09 -13.98
C LEU A 23 11.44 -20.87 -14.27
N LYS A 24 10.14 -21.09 -14.20
CA LYS A 24 9.13 -20.07 -14.42
C LYS A 24 8.95 -19.30 -13.11
N TYR A 25 9.82 -18.33 -12.89
CA TYR A 25 9.64 -17.40 -11.78
C TYR A 25 8.56 -16.38 -12.16
N ASN A 26 7.52 -16.28 -11.33
CA ASN A 26 6.56 -15.20 -11.42
C ASN A 26 6.98 -14.14 -10.39
N ILE A 27 7.82 -13.20 -10.81
CA ILE A 27 8.24 -12.08 -9.96
C ILE A 27 7.12 -11.03 -10.06
N LYS A 28 6.26 -10.99 -9.06
CA LYS A 28 5.36 -9.85 -8.86
C LYS A 28 6.15 -8.77 -8.13
N MET A 29 6.60 -7.75 -8.84
CA MET A 29 7.00 -6.50 -8.22
C MET A 29 5.71 -5.77 -7.86
N ASP A 30 5.24 -5.97 -6.62
CA ASP A 30 4.25 -5.09 -6.04
C ASP A 30 4.97 -3.79 -5.71
N ASP A 31 4.49 -2.68 -6.27
CA ASP A 31 4.96 -1.36 -5.87
C ASP A 31 4.42 -1.12 -4.46
N VAL A 32 5.06 -1.72 -3.45
CA VAL A 32 4.78 -1.47 -2.03
C VAL A 32 5.10 0.00 -1.68
N ALA A 33 5.71 0.76 -2.61
CA ALA A 33 5.83 2.21 -2.56
C ALA A 33 4.67 2.98 -3.22
N GLY A 34 3.78 2.30 -3.94
CA GLY A 34 2.57 2.82 -4.53
C GLY A 34 1.45 3.02 -3.51
N ILE A 35 0.66 4.08 -3.71
CA ILE A 35 -0.57 4.32 -2.95
C ILE A 35 -1.48 3.10 -3.10
N SER A 36 -2.04 2.60 -1.99
CA SER A 36 -2.99 1.48 -2.00
C SER A 36 -4.04 1.66 -3.10
N HIS A 37 -4.30 0.59 -3.86
CA HIS A 37 -5.29 0.59 -4.95
C HIS A 37 -6.68 1.05 -4.49
N LEU A 38 -7.00 0.88 -3.19
CA LEU A 38 -8.23 1.36 -2.58
C LEU A 38 -8.39 2.89 -2.68
N TRP A 39 -7.30 3.66 -2.70
CA TRP A 39 -7.31 5.12 -2.80
C TRP A 39 -7.21 5.65 -4.24
N THR A 40 -6.87 4.80 -5.20
CA THR A 40 -6.57 5.22 -6.58
C THR A 40 -7.53 4.59 -7.59
N THR A 41 -7.40 3.29 -7.83
CA THR A 41 -8.05 2.60 -8.96
C THR A 41 -9.29 1.81 -8.57
N SER A 42 -9.58 1.66 -7.28
CA SER A 42 -10.77 1.00 -6.78
C SER A 42 -12.05 1.74 -7.17
N VAL A 43 -13.10 0.99 -7.50
CA VAL A 43 -14.48 1.52 -7.65
C VAL A 43 -15.00 2.21 -6.39
N ARG A 44 -14.35 1.98 -5.24
CA ARG A 44 -14.66 2.59 -3.94
C ARG A 44 -13.67 3.69 -3.55
N ALA A 45 -12.78 4.15 -4.43
CA ALA A 45 -11.80 5.19 -4.11
C ALA A 45 -12.43 6.44 -3.50
N ALA A 46 -13.55 6.91 -4.05
CA ALA A 46 -14.27 8.04 -3.48
C ALA A 46 -14.76 7.77 -2.03
N ALA A 47 -15.31 6.59 -1.77
CA ALA A 47 -15.74 6.22 -0.41
C ALA A 47 -14.54 6.10 0.53
N VAL A 48 -13.45 5.49 0.08
CA VAL A 48 -12.21 5.35 0.83
C VAL A 48 -11.63 6.71 1.21
N VAL A 49 -11.56 7.67 0.28
CA VAL A 49 -11.10 9.03 0.56
C VAL A 49 -12.06 9.75 1.52
N ASN A 50 -13.38 9.59 1.33
CA ASN A 50 -14.40 10.21 2.17
C ASN A 50 -14.39 9.71 3.63
N TYR A 51 -14.09 8.43 3.84
CA TYR A 51 -14.14 7.79 5.17
C TYR A 51 -12.77 7.63 5.81
N PHE A 52 -11.73 7.24 5.09
CA PHE A 52 -10.37 7.07 5.63
C PHE A 52 -9.50 8.33 5.46
N GLY A 53 -9.90 9.27 4.61
CA GLY A 53 -9.16 10.52 4.36
C GLY A 53 -8.01 10.33 3.38
N ALA A 54 -7.07 11.28 3.35
CA ALA A 54 -5.88 11.19 2.50
C ALA A 54 -5.03 9.95 2.84
N TYR A 55 -4.40 9.37 1.83
CA TYR A 55 -3.51 8.23 2.00
C TYR A 55 -2.22 8.61 2.74
N SER A 56 -1.81 7.76 3.67
CA SER A 56 -0.50 7.73 4.31
C SER A 56 -0.17 6.27 4.58
N ARG A 57 1.09 5.85 4.42
CA ARG A 57 1.50 4.46 4.69
C ARG A 57 1.38 4.15 6.18
N LYS A 58 1.87 5.04 7.05
CA LYS A 58 1.74 4.95 8.51
C LYS A 58 0.28 4.88 8.94
N LYS A 59 -0.64 5.56 8.25
CA LYS A 59 -2.08 5.40 8.52
C LYS A 59 -2.55 3.98 8.23
N VAL A 60 -2.16 3.41 7.09
CA VAL A 60 -2.52 2.04 6.74
C VAL A 60 -1.91 1.04 7.72
N ASP A 61 -0.64 1.21 8.07
CA ASP A 61 0.05 0.35 9.05
C ASP A 61 -0.66 0.39 10.41
N LEU A 62 -1.03 1.59 10.87
CA LEU A 62 -1.77 1.78 12.10
C LEU A 62 -3.15 1.11 12.03
N MET A 63 -3.85 1.24 10.91
CA MET A 63 -5.15 0.58 10.70
C MET A 63 -5.00 -0.94 10.72
N LEU A 64 -3.95 -1.50 10.09
CA LEU A 64 -3.65 -2.93 10.13
C LEU A 64 -3.40 -3.41 11.56
N GLU A 65 -2.61 -2.65 12.32
CA GLU A 65 -2.28 -2.98 13.71
C GLU A 65 -3.49 -2.93 14.63
N VAL A 66 -4.29 -1.86 14.55
CA VAL A 66 -5.42 -1.61 15.45
C VAL A 66 -6.63 -2.48 15.12
N LEU A 67 -6.97 -2.58 13.84
CA LEU A 67 -8.13 -3.36 13.38
C LEU A 67 -7.82 -4.85 13.18
N LYS A 68 -6.55 -5.25 13.32
CA LYS A 68 -6.06 -6.61 13.07
C LYS A 68 -6.47 -7.13 11.68
N LEU A 69 -6.40 -6.24 10.70
CA LEU A 69 -6.75 -6.56 9.31
C LEU A 69 -5.61 -7.28 8.61
N ASN A 70 -5.95 -8.11 7.63
CA ASN A 70 -4.96 -8.69 6.73
C ASN A 70 -4.47 -7.61 5.74
N PRO A 71 -3.15 -7.46 5.49
CA PRO A 71 -2.61 -6.54 4.49
C PRO A 71 -3.26 -6.63 3.11
N ASN A 72 -3.71 -7.82 2.71
CA ASN A 72 -4.43 -8.04 1.46
C ASN A 72 -5.67 -7.16 1.31
N PHE A 73 -6.30 -6.74 2.42
CA PHE A 73 -7.42 -5.79 2.38
C PHE A 73 -7.06 -4.50 1.63
N PHE A 74 -5.83 -4.00 1.79
CA PHE A 74 -5.39 -2.73 1.19
C PHE A 74 -4.64 -2.93 -0.13
N TYR A 75 -4.00 -4.07 -0.34
CA TYR A 75 -3.05 -4.25 -1.45
C TYR A 75 -3.49 -5.29 -2.47
N ASP A 76 -4.40 -6.22 -2.14
CA ASP A 76 -4.86 -7.23 -3.08
C ASP A 76 -5.89 -6.66 -4.05
N THR A 77 -5.45 -6.40 -5.28
CA THR A 77 -6.29 -5.92 -6.39
C THR A 77 -7.21 -6.99 -6.97
N SER A 78 -6.96 -8.28 -6.66
CA SER A 78 -7.77 -9.41 -7.12
C SER A 78 -8.88 -9.78 -6.13
N ALA A 79 -8.79 -9.31 -4.89
CA ALA A 79 -9.82 -9.51 -3.88
C ALA A 79 -11.09 -8.71 -4.19
N THR A 80 -12.23 -9.19 -3.69
CA THR A 80 -13.47 -8.43 -3.76
C THR A 80 -13.30 -7.12 -2.99
N ALA A 81 -13.56 -5.99 -3.68
CA ALA A 81 -13.45 -4.67 -3.08
C ALA A 81 -14.31 -4.58 -1.80
N PRO A 82 -13.82 -3.91 -0.74
CA PRO A 82 -14.55 -3.80 0.52
C PRO A 82 -15.89 -3.11 0.32
N THR A 83 -16.89 -3.60 1.05
CA THR A 83 -18.22 -2.97 1.06
C THR A 83 -18.16 -1.59 1.72
N VAL A 84 -19.07 -0.70 1.34
CA VAL A 84 -19.17 0.64 1.94
C VAL A 84 -19.40 0.53 3.46
N THR A 85 -20.18 -0.46 3.90
CA THR A 85 -20.42 -0.73 5.32
C THR A 85 -19.13 -1.10 6.05
N GLN A 86 -18.26 -1.94 5.48
CA GLN A 86 -16.95 -2.25 6.08
C GLN A 86 -16.08 -1.00 6.20
N ILE A 87 -16.00 -0.21 5.12
CA ILE A 87 -15.24 1.05 5.12
C ILE A 87 -15.75 1.99 6.23
N LEU A 88 -17.07 2.17 6.33
CA LEU A 88 -17.71 3.00 7.35
C LEU A 88 -17.47 2.49 8.78
N SER A 89 -17.60 1.18 9.00
CA SER A 89 -17.39 0.58 10.31
C SER A 89 -15.94 0.76 10.78
N TYR A 90 -14.97 0.53 9.89
CA TYR A 90 -13.55 0.71 10.20
C TYR A 90 -13.20 2.18 10.42
N SER A 91 -13.76 3.09 9.62
CA SER A 91 -13.47 4.52 9.78
C SER A 91 -14.00 5.06 11.10
N ARG A 92 -15.23 4.69 11.48
CA ARG A 92 -15.83 5.06 12.77
C ARG A 92 -15.05 4.53 13.96
N TYR A 93 -14.67 3.25 13.89
CA TYR A 93 -13.88 2.65 14.96
C TYR A 93 -12.53 3.37 15.12
N MET A 94 -11.82 3.60 14.01
CA MET A 94 -10.54 4.28 14.05
C MET A 94 -10.67 5.74 14.48
N PHE A 95 -11.73 6.43 14.11
CA PHE A 95 -12.01 7.78 14.58
C PHE A 95 -12.17 7.81 16.10
N PHE A 96 -12.98 6.90 16.65
CA PHE A 96 -13.12 6.74 18.10
C PHE A 96 -11.78 6.40 18.77
N TRP A 97 -11.05 5.44 18.22
CA TRP A 97 -9.77 4.99 18.77
C TRP A 97 -8.73 6.11 18.79
N LEU A 98 -8.55 6.84 17.68
CA LEU A 98 -7.62 7.97 17.60
C LEU A 98 -7.98 9.08 18.58
N ASN A 99 -9.27 9.38 18.76
CA ASN A 99 -9.72 10.37 19.73
C ASN A 99 -9.45 9.93 21.18
N LYS A 100 -9.65 8.64 21.48
CA LYS A 100 -9.32 8.07 22.78
C LYS A 100 -7.82 8.17 23.07
N GLU A 101 -6.98 7.76 22.12
CA GLU A 101 -5.52 7.83 22.26
C GLU A 101 -5.04 9.27 22.44
N ALA A 102 -5.59 10.22 21.67
CA ALA A 102 -5.28 11.63 21.79
C ALA A 102 -5.67 12.20 23.16
N ALA A 103 -6.80 11.77 23.74
CA ALA A 103 -7.22 12.13 25.09
C ALA A 103 -6.26 11.58 26.17
N GLU A 104 -5.58 10.47 25.88
CA GLU A 104 -4.53 9.89 26.73
C GLU A 104 -3.12 10.45 26.42
N GLY A 105 -3.02 11.48 25.57
CA GLY A 105 -1.77 12.15 25.21
C GLY A 105 -0.92 11.43 24.16
N ARG A 106 -1.46 10.38 23.51
CA ARG A 106 -0.79 9.66 22.42
C ARG A 106 -1.29 10.15 21.07
N ILE A 107 -0.42 10.85 20.34
CA ILE A 107 -0.73 11.40 19.02
C ILE A 107 0.06 10.64 17.97
N TYR A 108 -0.64 10.08 16.99
CA TYR A 108 -0.03 9.36 15.88
C TYR A 108 0.17 10.29 14.69
N LEU A 109 1.39 10.34 14.17
CA LEU A 109 1.79 11.22 13.08
C LEU A 109 2.10 10.41 11.82
N ASP A 110 1.81 11.01 10.66
CA ASP A 110 2.13 10.44 9.36
C ASP A 110 3.63 10.61 9.01
N GLU A 111 4.00 10.36 7.76
CA GLU A 111 5.37 10.51 7.25
C GLU A 111 5.81 11.97 7.14
N LYS A 112 4.86 12.90 7.06
CA LYS A 112 5.07 14.35 6.93
C LYS A 112 5.03 15.07 8.27
N GLY A 113 4.71 14.37 9.35
CA GLY A 113 4.55 14.94 10.69
C GLY A 113 3.15 15.50 10.95
N GLU A 114 2.19 15.27 10.07
CA GLU A 114 0.79 15.65 10.27
C GLU A 114 0.07 14.60 11.12
N THR A 115 -0.86 15.03 11.99
CA THR A 115 -1.65 14.11 12.78
C THR A 115 -2.51 13.22 11.89
N ILE A 116 -2.43 11.90 12.11
CA ILE A 116 -3.28 10.94 11.42
C ILE A 116 -4.74 11.18 11.82
N LYS A 117 -5.58 11.50 10.83
CA LYS A 117 -7.02 11.70 10.98
C LYS A 117 -7.78 10.86 9.98
N MET A 118 -9.00 10.47 10.34
CA MET A 118 -9.94 9.83 9.43
C MET A 118 -10.62 10.86 8.52
N GLY A 119 -11.32 10.38 7.50
CA GLY A 119 -12.02 11.22 6.53
C GLY A 119 -13.23 11.94 7.14
N GLN A 120 -13.75 12.93 6.40
CA GLN A 120 -14.83 13.81 6.85
C GLN A 120 -16.09 13.07 7.33
N TYR A 121 -16.38 11.91 6.73
CA TYR A 121 -17.59 11.14 7.03
C TYR A 121 -17.38 9.99 8.03
N ALA A 122 -16.23 9.96 8.72
CA ALA A 122 -15.93 8.95 9.73
C ALA A 122 -16.59 9.22 11.09
N GLY A 123 -16.96 10.48 11.37
CA GLY A 123 -17.60 10.92 12.62
C GLY A 123 -19.10 10.72 12.65
#